data_AF-A0AAX2K785-F1
#
_entry.id   AF-A0AAX2K785-F1
#
_cell.length_a   1.000
_cell.length_b   1.000
_cell.length_c   1.000
_cell.angle_alpha   90.00
_cell.angle_beta   90.00
_cell.angle_gamma   90.00
#
_symmetry.space_group_name_H-M   'P 1'
#
loop_
_entity.id
_entity.type
_entity.pdbx_description
1 polymer ?
#
loop_
_entity_poly.entity_id
_entity_poly.type
_entity_poly.pdbx_seq_one_letter_code
_entity_poly.pdbx_strand_id
1 'polypeptide(L)'
;MIYVLLLGGMVFLFLRLPTSFLPLEDRGMFTTSVQLPSGSTQQQTLKVVEQIEKYYFTHEKDNIMSVFATVGSGPGGNGQNVARMFIRLKDWSERDSKTGTSFAIIERATKAFNKIKEARVIASN
;
A
#
# COMPACT_ATOMS: atom_id res chain seq x y z
N MET A 1 -19.90 -32.67 34.26
CA MET A 1 -19.96 -32.79 32.78
C MET A 1 -20.05 -31.43 32.08
N ILE A 2 -21.01 -30.56 32.42
CA ILE A 2 -21.16 -29.22 31.82
C ILE A 2 -19.89 -28.35 31.93
N TYR A 3 -19.20 -28.42 33.06
CA TYR A 3 -17.94 -27.69 33.28
C TYR A 3 -16.82 -28.10 32.32
N VAL A 4 -16.71 -29.40 32.01
CA VAL A 4 -15.71 -29.94 31.08
C VAL A 4 -16.03 -29.53 29.65
N LEU A 5 -17.32 -29.46 29.29
CA LEU A 5 -17.77 -28.93 28.00
C LEU A 5 -17.43 -27.44 27.83
N LEU A 6 -17.60 -26.63 28.89
CA LEU A 6 -17.21 -25.22 28.86
C LEU A 6 -15.70 -25.01 28.71
N LEU A 7 -14.90 -25.79 29.45
CA LEU A 7 -13.43 -25.76 29.33
C LEU A 7 -12.98 -26.19 27.93
N GLY A 8 -13.54 -27.27 27.38
CA GLY A 8 -13.26 -27.71 26.02
C GLY A 8 -13.64 -26.66 24.97
N GLY A 9 -14.81 -26.02 25.14
CA GLY A 9 -15.27 -24.93 24.28
C GLY A 9 -14.36 -23.69 24.34
N MET A 10 -13.88 -23.32 25.52
CA MET A 10 -12.95 -22.20 25.71
C MET A 10 -11.61 -22.47 25.01
N VAL A 11 -11.02 -23.66 25.19
CA VAL A 11 -9.75 -24.02 24.54
C VAL A 11 -9.89 -24.03 23.02
N PHE A 12 -11.00 -24.58 22.51
CA PHE A 12 -11.27 -24.59 21.07
C PHE A 12 -11.41 -23.17 20.49
N LEU A 13 -12.15 -22.28 21.16
CA LEU A 13 -12.29 -20.88 20.74
C LEU A 13 -10.97 -20.12 20.82
N PHE A 14 -10.19 -20.34 21.88
CA PHE A 14 -8.89 -19.70 22.07
C PHE A 14 -7.90 -20.09 20.97
N LEU A 15 -7.86 -21.38 20.59
CA LEU A 15 -7.02 -21.86 19.48
C LEU A 15 -7.49 -21.36 18.10
N ARG A 16 -8.77 -21.00 17.97
CA ARG A 16 -9.35 -20.49 16.71
C ARG A 16 -9.30 -18.97 16.61
N LEU A 17 -8.99 -18.26 17.69
CA LEU A 17 -8.93 -16.80 17.69
C LEU A 17 -7.67 -16.36 16.94
N PRO A 18 -7.80 -15.69 15.78
CA PRO A 18 -6.64 -15.20 15.05
C PRO A 18 -5.91 -14.17 15.90
N THR A 19 -4.64 -14.42 16.16
CA THR A 19 -3.79 -13.48 16.87
C THR A 19 -3.35 -12.39 15.88
N SER A 20 -3.55 -11.14 16.26
CA SER A 20 -2.97 -9.99 15.55
C SER A 20 -2.31 -9.11 16.59
N PHE A 21 -1.09 -8.65 16.30
CA PHE A 21 -0.35 -7.80 17.22
C PHE A 21 -1.01 -6.42 17.35
N LEU A 22 -1.44 -5.84 16.22
CA LEU A 22 -2.21 -4.60 16.13
C LEU A 22 -3.13 -4.64 14.90
N PRO A 23 -4.38 -4.13 14.98
CA PRO A 23 -5.21 -3.96 13.80
C PRO A 23 -4.53 -2.97 12.83
N LEU A 24 -4.61 -3.27 11.53
CA LEU A 24 -4.17 -2.33 10.51
C LEU A 24 -5.16 -1.16 10.48
N GLU A 25 -4.66 0.05 10.68
CA GLU A 25 -5.45 1.27 10.64
C GLU A 25 -5.08 2.10 9.40
N ASP A 26 -6.05 2.85 8.89
CA ASP A 26 -5.73 3.94 7.99
C ASP A 26 -4.94 4.97 8.80
N ARG A 27 -3.78 5.40 8.32
CA ARG A 27 -2.97 6.41 9.02
C ARG A 27 -2.92 7.72 8.25
N GLY A 28 -3.77 7.88 7.23
CA GLY A 28 -3.75 9.00 6.31
C GLY A 28 -2.50 9.04 5.43
N MET A 29 -1.73 7.95 5.39
CA MET A 29 -0.57 7.82 4.52
C MET A 29 -0.28 6.36 4.20
N PHE A 30 0.36 6.12 3.07
CA PHE A 30 0.88 4.81 2.69
C PHE A 30 2.08 4.98 1.77
N THR A 31 2.78 3.89 1.48
CA THR A 31 3.96 3.90 0.60
C THR A 31 3.73 3.11 -0.66
N THR A 32 4.40 3.48 -1.74
CA THR A 32 4.45 2.72 -2.98
C THR A 32 5.90 2.48 -3.35
N SER A 33 6.26 1.22 -3.53
CA SER A 33 7.59 0.80 -3.95
C SER A 33 7.58 0.48 -5.43
N VAL A 34 8.58 0.98 -6.15
CA VAL A 34 8.76 0.79 -7.59
C VAL A 34 10.10 0.11 -7.81
N GLN A 35 10.09 -0.98 -8.56
CA GLN A 35 11.31 -1.71 -8.91
C GLN A 35 11.26 -2.15 -10.37
N LEU A 36 12.18 -1.60 -11.16
CA LEU A 36 12.41 -1.98 -12.55
C LEU A 36 13.43 -3.13 -12.63
N PRO A 37 13.50 -3.85 -13.77
CA PRO A 37 14.54 -4.85 -14.02
C PRO A 37 15.96 -4.29 -13.84
N SER A 38 16.89 -5.19 -13.50
CA SER A 38 18.31 -4.85 -13.41
C SER A 38 18.83 -4.28 -14.74
N GLY A 39 19.67 -3.25 -14.67
CA GLY A 39 20.18 -2.52 -15.84
C GLY A 39 19.33 -1.35 -16.31
N SER A 40 18.17 -1.10 -15.68
CA SER A 40 17.35 0.08 -15.97
C SER A 40 18.00 1.37 -15.46
N THR A 41 17.90 2.44 -16.25
CA THR A 41 18.48 3.75 -15.90
C THR A 41 17.58 4.53 -14.95
N GLN A 42 18.15 5.52 -14.27
CA GLN A 42 17.38 6.41 -13.40
C GLN A 42 16.26 7.14 -14.14
N GLN A 43 16.48 7.49 -15.41
CA GLN A 43 15.47 8.15 -16.25
C GLN A 43 14.28 7.22 -16.56
N GLN A 44 14.51 5.92 -16.76
CA GLN A 44 13.43 4.97 -16.97
C GLN A 44 12.58 4.83 -15.70
N THR A 45 13.24 4.73 -14.54
CA THR A 45 12.54 4.71 -13.26
C THR A 45 11.74 5.99 -13.02
N LEU A 46 12.30 7.15 -13.37
CA LEU A 46 11.61 8.43 -13.24
C LEU A 46 10.34 8.48 -14.08
N LYS A 47 10.37 8.00 -15.34
CA LYS A 47 9.18 7.93 -16.20
C LYS A 47 8.05 7.08 -15.59
N VAL A 48 8.41 5.95 -14.99
CA VAL A 48 7.42 5.09 -14.30
C VAL A 48 6.85 5.80 -13.07
N VAL A 49 7.70 6.48 -12.30
CA VAL A 49 7.27 7.27 -11.13
C VAL A 49 6.32 8.39 -11.55
N GLU A 50 6.62 9.13 -12.62
CA GLU A 50 5.74 10.16 -13.17
C GLU A 50 4.40 9.59 -13.64
N GLN A 51 4.40 8.40 -14.23
CA GLN A 51 3.17 7.71 -14.62
C GLN A 51 2.31 7.34 -13.39
N ILE A 52 2.93 6.86 -12.32
CA ILE A 52 2.26 6.52 -11.06
C ILE A 52 1.71 7.78 -10.39
N GLU A 53 2.51 8.84 -10.33
CA GLU A 53 2.11 10.14 -9.79
C GLU A 53 0.90 10.70 -10.55
N LYS A 54 0.93 10.64 -11.88
CA LYS A 54 -0.19 11.04 -12.73
C LYS A 54 -1.44 10.19 -12.46
N TYR A 55 -1.30 8.88 -12.26
CA TYR A 55 -2.43 8.03 -11.89
C TYR A 55 -3.09 8.53 -10.60
N TYR A 56 -2.29 8.79 -9.56
CA TYR A 56 -2.76 9.28 -8.27
C TYR A 56 -3.49 10.63 -8.39
N PHE A 57 -2.92 11.60 -9.10
CA PHE A 57 -3.55 12.91 -9.28
C PHE A 57 -4.75 12.93 -10.25
N THR A 58 -4.95 11.87 -11.04
CA THR A 58 -6.06 11.80 -12.00
C THR A 58 -7.22 10.96 -11.47
N HIS A 59 -6.93 9.77 -10.93
CA HIS A 59 -7.94 8.79 -10.52
C HIS A 59 -8.26 8.84 -9.03
N GLU A 60 -7.33 9.33 -8.20
CA GLU A 60 -7.45 9.37 -6.74
C GLU A 60 -7.31 10.81 -6.18
N LYS A 61 -7.54 11.81 -7.04
CA LYS A 61 -7.41 13.25 -6.72
C LYS A 61 -8.21 13.66 -5.49
N ASP A 62 -9.38 13.07 -5.32
CA ASP A 62 -10.27 13.42 -4.21
C ASP A 62 -9.74 12.89 -2.88
N ASN A 63 -8.94 11.82 -2.90
CA ASN A 63 -8.41 11.17 -1.71
C ASN A 63 -6.98 11.60 -1.35
N ILE A 64 -6.19 12.06 -2.32
CA ILE A 64 -4.75 12.31 -2.16
C ILE A 64 -4.48 13.78 -1.86
N MET A 65 -3.66 14.02 -0.84
CA MET A 65 -3.18 15.35 -0.47
C MET A 65 -1.83 15.66 -1.11
N SER A 66 -0.88 14.72 -1.02
CA SER A 66 0.44 14.89 -1.63
C SER A 66 1.08 13.55 -1.98
N VAL A 67 1.94 13.59 -3.00
CA VAL A 67 2.79 12.47 -3.42
C VAL A 67 4.23 12.95 -3.37
N PHE A 68 5.07 12.23 -2.65
CA PHE A 68 6.50 12.49 -2.58
C PHE A 68 7.27 11.27 -3.05
N ALA A 69 8.07 11.41 -4.12
CA ALA A 69 8.84 10.31 -4.68
C ALA A 69 10.34 10.50 -4.49
N THR A 70 11.04 9.41 -4.22
CA THR A 70 12.50 9.34 -4.13
C THR A 70 12.99 8.28 -5.10
N VAL A 71 13.70 8.70 -6.14
CA VAL A 71 14.30 7.82 -7.14
C VAL A 71 15.73 7.48 -6.73
N GLY A 72 16.13 6.21 -6.86
CA GLY A 72 17.46 5.76 -6.45
C GLY A 72 17.50 5.09 -5.08
N SER A 73 16.41 5.16 -4.31
CA SER A 73 16.28 4.51 -3.00
C SER A 73 15.01 3.66 -2.95
N GLY A 74 15.15 2.40 -2.53
CA GLY A 74 14.06 1.44 -2.46
C GLY A 74 14.13 0.54 -1.22
N PRO A 75 13.11 -0.30 -0.97
CA PRO A 75 13.03 -1.15 0.22
C PRO A 75 14.19 -2.12 0.42
N GLY A 76 14.91 -2.47 -0.64
CA GLY A 76 16.03 -3.42 -0.61
C GLY A 76 17.41 -2.81 -0.85
N GLY A 77 17.53 -1.47 -0.90
CA GLY A 77 18.80 -0.79 -1.14
C GLY A 77 18.70 0.39 -2.11
N ASN A 78 19.86 0.95 -2.45
CA ASN A 78 19.98 2.02 -3.43
C ASN A 78 20.30 1.45 -4.81
N GLY A 79 19.65 1.97 -5.85
CA GLY A 79 19.81 1.50 -7.22
C GLY A 79 19.04 2.36 -8.21
N GLN A 80 19.60 2.56 -9.41
CA GLN A 80 18.97 3.41 -10.42
C GLN A 80 17.61 2.88 -10.90
N ASN A 81 17.37 1.58 -10.73
CA ASN A 81 16.15 0.88 -11.09
C ASN A 81 15.10 0.83 -9.97
N VAL A 82 15.31 1.49 -8.83
CA VAL A 82 14.34 1.50 -7.72
C VAL A 82 13.88 2.91 -7.35
N ALA A 83 12.64 3.01 -6.89
CA ALA A 83 12.11 4.22 -6.30
C ALA A 83 11.12 3.89 -5.17
N ARG A 84 10.96 4.84 -4.25
CA ARG A 84 9.98 4.80 -3.18
C ARG A 84 9.14 6.07 -3.24
N MET A 85 7.83 5.91 -3.13
CA MET A 85 6.87 6.99 -3.08
C MET A 85 6.13 6.96 -1.75
N PHE A 86 5.92 8.13 -1.17
CA PHE A 86 5.14 8.37 0.03
C PHE A 86 3.90 9.14 -0.38
N ILE A 87 2.74 8.53 -0.15
CA ILE A 87 1.46 9.11 -0.53
C ILE A 87 0.79 9.53 0.77
N ARG A 88 0.50 10.81 0.89
CA ARG A 88 -0.30 11.37 1.97
C ARG A 88 -1.73 11.56 1.48
N LEU A 89 -2.67 11.02 2.22
CA LEU A 89 -4.10 11.15 1.98
C LEU A 89 -4.62 12.44 2.63
N LYS A 90 -5.77 12.90 2.16
CA LYS A 90 -6.51 13.97 2.84
C LYS A 90 -7.05 13.49 4.18
N ASP A 91 -7.56 14.43 4.97
CA ASP A 91 -8.24 14.11 6.22
C ASP A 91 -9.37 13.10 5.97
N TRP A 92 -9.66 12.24 6.95
CA TRP A 92 -10.73 11.27 6.84
C TRP A 92 -12.10 11.89 6.60
N SER A 93 -12.35 13.07 7.16
CA SER A 93 -13.61 13.80 6.98
C SER A 93 -13.83 14.28 5.54
N GLU A 94 -12.77 14.40 4.75
CA GLU A 94 -12.82 14.83 3.34
C GLU A 94 -12.89 13.67 2.35
N ARG A 95 -12.84 12.42 2.84
CA ARG A 95 -12.80 11.21 2.02
C ARG A 95 -14.09 10.41 2.18
N ASP A 96 -14.46 9.68 1.13
CA ASP A 96 -15.57 8.73 1.23
C ASP A 96 -15.23 7.61 2.23
N SER A 97 -16.12 7.36 3.19
CA SER A 97 -15.87 6.40 4.28
C SER A 97 -15.79 4.94 3.83
N LYS A 98 -16.30 4.61 2.63
CA LYS A 98 -16.28 3.26 2.06
C LYS A 98 -15.16 3.11 1.02
N THR A 99 -14.98 4.08 0.14
CA THR A 99 -14.05 3.97 -0.99
C THR A 99 -12.75 4.75 -0.81
N GLY A 100 -12.71 5.69 0.13
CA GLY A 100 -11.58 6.58 0.40
C GLY A 100 -10.63 6.08 1.48
N THR A 101 -10.83 4.88 2.03
CA THR A 101 -9.88 4.28 2.99
C THR A 101 -8.54 3.98 2.32
N SER A 102 -7.44 4.08 3.07
CA SER A 102 -6.10 3.76 2.55
C SER A 102 -6.05 2.36 1.93
N PHE A 103 -6.70 1.37 2.54
CA PHE A 103 -6.77 0.00 2.03
C PHE A 103 -7.45 -0.09 0.67
N ALA A 104 -8.60 0.58 0.50
CA ALA A 104 -9.33 0.56 -0.76
C ALA A 104 -8.52 1.26 -1.88
N ILE A 105 -7.83 2.34 -1.55
CA ILE A 105 -6.95 3.06 -2.49
C ILE A 105 -5.75 2.19 -2.87
N ILE A 106 -5.10 1.53 -1.89
CA ILE A 106 -3.98 0.62 -2.11
C ILE A 106 -4.39 -0.53 -3.05
N GLU A 107 -5.56 -1.12 -2.83
CA GLU A 107 -6.06 -2.23 -3.66
C GLU A 107 -6.29 -1.78 -5.12
N ARG A 108 -6.97 -0.64 -5.31
CA ARG A 108 -7.20 -0.07 -6.64
C ARG A 108 -5.89 0.32 -7.34
N ALA A 109 -5.00 0.99 -6.62
CA ALA A 109 -3.70 1.42 -7.12
C ALA A 109 -2.85 0.21 -7.53
N THR A 110 -2.75 -0.81 -6.67
CA THR A 110 -2.03 -2.07 -6.99
C THR A 110 -2.61 -2.74 -8.23
N LYS A 111 -3.94 -2.82 -8.37
CA LYS A 111 -4.61 -3.37 -9.55
C LYS A 111 -4.32 -2.56 -10.82
N ALA A 112 -4.27 -1.23 -10.72
CA ALA A 112 -3.92 -0.36 -11.84
C ALA A 112 -2.44 -0.51 -12.24
N PHE A 113 -1.52 -0.55 -11.27
CA PHE A 113 -0.10 -0.63 -11.54
C PHE A 113 0.37 -2.00 -12.02
N ASN A 114 -0.37 -3.07 -11.74
CA ASN A 114 -0.13 -4.37 -12.39
C ASN A 114 -0.21 -4.31 -13.92
N LYS A 115 -0.78 -3.25 -14.51
CA LYS A 115 -0.76 -3.00 -15.96
C LYS A 115 0.57 -2.44 -16.46
N ILE A 116 1.41 -1.90 -15.57
CA ILE A 116 2.74 -1.38 -15.90
C ILE A 116 3.68 -2.57 -16.04
N LYS A 117 3.98 -2.98 -17.28
CA LYS A 117 4.85 -4.13 -17.56
C LYS A 117 6.33 -3.85 -17.30
N GLU A 118 6.71 -2.57 -17.33
CA GLU A 118 8.10 -2.11 -17.25
C GLU A 118 8.66 -2.16 -15.83
N ALA A 119 7.79 -2.19 -14.82
CA ALA A 119 8.19 -2.14 -13.41
C ALA A 119 7.23 -2.93 -12.53
N ARG A 120 7.79 -3.52 -11.47
CA ARG A 120 7.01 -4.04 -10.36
C ARG A 120 6.68 -2.91 -9.41
N VAL A 121 5.39 -2.64 -9.23
CA VAL A 121 4.89 -1.58 -8.36
C VAL A 121 4.00 -2.18 -7.30
N ILE A 122 4.29 -1.89 -6.03
CA ILE A 122 3.54 -2.42 -4.88
C ILE A 122 3.20 -1.26 -3.96
N ALA A 123 1.91 -1.06 -3.69
CA ALA A 123 1.45 -0.14 -2.66
C ALA A 123 1.19 -0.90 -1.35
N SER A 124 1.63 -0.32 -0.22
CA SER A 124 1.51 -0.94 1.10
C SER A 124 1.39 0.12 2.19
N ASN A 125 0.60 -0.19 3.22
CA ASN A 125 0.46 0.59 4.46
C ASN A 125 1.56 0.21 5.46
#